data_AF-A0A226EZ37-F1
#
_entry.id   AF-A0A226EZ37-F1
#
_cell.length_a   1.000
_cell.length_b   1.000
_cell.length_c   1.000
_cell.angle_alpha   90.00
_cell.angle_beta   90.00
_cell.angle_gamma   90.00
#
_symmetry.space_group_name_H-M   'P 1'
#
loop_
_entity.id
_entity.type
_entity.pdbx_description
1 polymer ?
#
loop_
_entity_poly.entity_id
_entity_poly.type
_entity_poly.pdbx_seq_one_letter_code
_entity_poly.pdbx_strand_id
1 'polypeptide(L)'
;MSNCKRFLMKFNTVMLIGHTFFCFLLLAEKLLSPTKTDMGNILNLRTCIIFYFAILAPSLIPINIYISFKPELVCDIVNAIMQLQFSISALCRLTFAHKSNKPVELGLKYVTQFCHLIPPVLIPIGIFLNLDPINVLLPNAVRSTIGFMLLLIFRGMVLLLVGIALTKSLCANLIISELVVEATNQCIDRITRIAKISSTPPVKVMKVYKEVHIWNQFYNINYCRLVTPVFVLFGIGITIVSYYGTIRLHGVIPTTLYLLFPITAGISSTLFVTLLPQASKVFEKATVFLVIMRSKCFSRYGRRVARSLKPAGIDSGPSGVANKAWLIYLINGETPTTMFKGFLENCDKESSNCFGLKLSGDTNANCIKNKDCHYAYAFSDNGTHFTIRDYQRYESKGKKKFPIISHANLIKFYNCNETKCTCASGKKSMTTKDFIGVIYFDYEHCHNETTPVTESMGTARQLKSELKFKCDRDIDPSKQGWGFGDGYFRFGKDNTTIGTLVGSSSGGFYLKNGTRIDVDWKQSESTK
;
A
#
# COMPACT_ATOMS: atom_id res chain seq x y z
N MET A 1 -24.25 13.67 16.58
CA MET A 1 -24.33 14.41 15.30
C MET A 1 -25.68 14.11 14.64
N SER A 2 -26.43 15.13 14.21
CA SER A 2 -27.78 14.91 13.64
C SER A 2 -27.74 14.12 12.32
N ASN A 3 -28.81 13.39 12.01
CA ASN A 3 -28.93 12.58 10.79
C ASN A 3 -28.79 13.43 9.52
N CYS A 4 -29.31 14.67 9.53
CA CYS A 4 -29.15 15.62 8.42
C CYS A 4 -27.68 15.94 8.12
N LYS A 5 -26.85 16.21 9.15
CA LYS A 5 -25.41 16.46 8.97
C LYS A 5 -24.69 15.24 8.39
N ARG A 6 -25.04 14.03 8.83
CA ARG A 6 -24.50 12.77 8.26
C ARG A 6 -24.85 12.63 6.79
N PHE A 7 -26.11 12.87 6.43
CA PHE A 7 -26.57 12.81 5.04
C PHE A 7 -25.83 13.82 4.17
N LEU A 8 -25.73 15.07 4.59
CA LEU A 8 -25.02 16.13 3.86
C LEU A 8 -23.55 15.80 3.61
N MET A 9 -22.84 15.21 4.58
CA MET A 9 -21.45 14.81 4.37
C MET A 9 -21.28 13.69 3.33
N LYS A 10 -22.17 12.70 3.36
CA LYS A 10 -22.18 11.61 2.38
C LYS A 10 -22.54 12.12 0.99
N PHE A 11 -23.59 12.93 0.89
CA PHE A 11 -24.02 13.55 -0.36
C PHE A 11 -22.89 14.39 -0.97
N ASN A 12 -22.20 15.21 -0.18
CA ASN A 12 -21.08 16.00 -0.67
C ASN A 12 -19.93 15.14 -1.21
N THR A 13 -19.70 13.96 -0.61
CA THR A 13 -18.70 13.00 -1.13
C THR A 13 -19.12 12.40 -2.46
N VAL A 14 -20.38 12.04 -2.61
CA VAL A 14 -20.93 11.54 -3.88
C VAL A 14 -20.83 12.62 -4.96
N MET A 15 -21.15 13.87 -4.63
CA MET A 15 -21.03 15.00 -5.56
C MET A 15 -19.58 15.25 -5.99
N LEU A 16 -18.61 15.14 -5.07
CA LEU A 16 -17.19 15.23 -5.41
C LEU A 16 -16.78 14.13 -6.42
N ILE A 17 -17.17 12.88 -6.17
CA ILE A 17 -16.86 11.75 -7.07
C ILE A 17 -17.51 11.97 -8.44
N GLY A 18 -18.79 12.33 -8.48
CA GLY A 18 -19.52 12.61 -9.71
C GLY A 18 -18.89 13.75 -10.51
N HIS A 19 -18.56 14.86 -9.85
CA HIS A 19 -17.87 15.98 -10.49
C HIS A 19 -16.48 15.58 -11.03
N THR A 20 -15.74 14.76 -10.30
CA THR A 20 -14.42 14.27 -10.72
C THR A 20 -14.51 13.42 -11.98
N PHE A 21 -15.45 12.46 -11.99
CA PHE A 21 -15.72 11.64 -13.16
C PHE A 21 -16.13 12.50 -14.36
N PHE A 22 -17.01 13.47 -14.13
CA PHE A 22 -17.41 14.43 -15.15
C PHE A 22 -16.22 15.23 -15.71
N CYS A 23 -15.29 15.70 -14.88
CA CYS A 23 -14.06 16.36 -15.35
C CYS A 23 -13.20 15.44 -16.23
N PHE A 24 -13.06 14.16 -15.87
CA PHE A 24 -12.32 13.20 -16.70
C PHE A 24 -13.00 12.92 -18.03
N LEU A 25 -14.33 12.83 -18.08
CA LEU A 25 -15.07 12.67 -19.33
C LEU A 25 -14.86 13.87 -20.26
N LEU A 26 -14.97 15.09 -19.74
CA LEU A 26 -14.70 16.31 -20.52
C LEU A 26 -13.26 16.38 -21.02
N LEU A 27 -12.31 15.93 -20.21
CA LEU A 27 -10.91 15.88 -20.59
C LEU A 27 -10.68 14.83 -21.70
N ALA A 28 -11.26 13.64 -21.55
CA ALA A 28 -11.16 12.58 -22.55
C ALA A 28 -11.78 12.99 -23.88
N GLU A 29 -12.97 13.61 -23.87
CA GLU A 29 -13.62 14.14 -25.06
C GLU A 29 -12.70 15.13 -25.81
N LYS A 30 -12.09 16.07 -25.08
CA LYS A 30 -11.14 17.04 -25.65
C LYS A 30 -9.87 16.42 -26.20
N LEU A 31 -9.35 15.37 -25.55
CA LEU A 31 -8.15 14.67 -26.01
C LEU A 31 -8.43 13.80 -27.24
N LEU A 32 -9.63 13.22 -27.34
CA LEU A 32 -10.03 12.35 -28.46
C LEU A 32 -10.52 13.14 -29.68
N SER A 33 -11.08 14.33 -29.47
CA SER A 33 -11.55 15.22 -30.53
C SER A 33 -10.70 16.49 -30.59
N PRO A 34 -9.44 16.42 -31.04
CA PRO A 34 -8.60 17.60 -31.20
C PRO A 34 -9.18 18.47 -32.32
N THR A 35 -10.08 19.39 -31.96
CA THR A 35 -10.61 20.38 -32.88
C THR A 35 -9.44 21.23 -33.39
N LYS A 36 -9.13 21.14 -34.68
CA LYS A 36 -8.06 21.91 -35.37
C LYS A 36 -8.33 23.41 -35.45
N THR A 37 -9.32 23.90 -34.73
CA THR A 37 -9.65 25.32 -34.73
C THR A 37 -8.56 26.08 -33.98
N ASP A 38 -8.14 27.23 -34.52
CA ASP A 38 -7.35 28.28 -33.86
C ASP A 38 -8.12 28.82 -32.64
N MET A 39 -8.40 27.94 -31.69
CA MET A 39 -9.18 28.22 -30.51
C MET A 39 -8.31 29.06 -29.60
N GLY A 40 -8.71 30.33 -29.47
CA GLY A 40 -8.00 31.34 -28.69
C GLY A 40 -7.73 30.94 -27.24
N ASN A 41 -6.90 31.75 -26.57
CA ASN A 41 -6.35 31.55 -25.23
C ASN A 41 -7.35 31.04 -24.16
N ILE A 42 -8.64 31.38 -24.28
CA ILE A 42 -9.70 31.00 -23.33
C ILE A 42 -9.97 29.48 -23.33
N LEU A 43 -9.98 28.81 -24.50
CA LEU A 43 -10.24 27.37 -24.53
C LEU A 43 -9.10 26.59 -23.87
N ASN A 44 -7.86 27.00 -24.14
CA ASN A 44 -6.65 26.41 -23.55
C ASN A 44 -6.64 26.57 -22.03
N LEU A 45 -6.98 27.76 -21.54
CA LEU A 45 -7.15 28.03 -20.11
C LEU A 45 -8.18 27.10 -19.48
N ARG A 46 -9.34 26.96 -20.11
CA ARG A 46 -10.40 26.08 -19.64
C ARG A 46 -9.96 24.61 -19.58
N THR A 47 -9.27 24.12 -20.60
CA THR A 47 -8.71 22.76 -20.62
C THR A 47 -7.71 22.56 -19.49
N CYS A 48 -6.84 23.55 -19.23
CA CYS A 48 -5.90 23.51 -18.11
C CYS A 48 -6.61 23.43 -16.76
N ILE A 49 -7.71 24.16 -16.56
CA ILE A 49 -8.49 24.14 -15.32
C ILE A 49 -9.23 22.80 -15.15
N ILE A 50 -9.80 22.24 -16.22
CA ILE A 50 -10.41 20.90 -16.19
C ILE A 50 -9.36 19.86 -15.80
N PHE A 51 -8.17 19.93 -16.40
CA PHE A 51 -7.05 19.04 -16.07
C PHE A 51 -6.63 19.18 -14.60
N TYR A 52 -6.53 20.42 -14.11
CA TYR A 52 -6.20 20.72 -12.72
C TYR A 52 -7.21 20.09 -11.75
N PHE A 53 -8.52 20.25 -11.98
CA PHE A 53 -9.55 19.62 -11.15
C PHE A 53 -9.57 18.09 -11.27
N ALA A 54 -9.31 17.55 -12.47
CA ALA A 54 -9.24 16.11 -12.70
C ALA A 54 -8.09 15.46 -11.92
N ILE A 55 -7.02 16.18 -11.58
CA ILE A 55 -5.91 15.66 -10.77
C ILE A 55 -6.10 15.99 -9.28
N LEU A 56 -6.56 17.20 -8.96
CA LEU A 56 -6.76 17.64 -7.57
C LEU A 56 -7.83 16.84 -6.83
N ALA A 57 -8.95 16.52 -7.49
CA ALA A 57 -10.03 15.85 -6.79
C ALA A 57 -9.72 14.39 -6.42
N PRO A 58 -9.17 13.54 -7.32
CA PRO A 58 -8.75 12.19 -6.97
C PRO A 58 -7.77 12.12 -5.81
N SER A 59 -6.87 13.10 -5.66
CA SER A 59 -5.90 13.12 -4.56
C SER A 59 -6.55 13.21 -3.17
N LEU A 60 -7.81 13.69 -3.10
CA LEU A 60 -8.54 13.93 -1.86
C LEU A 60 -9.78 13.05 -1.69
N ILE A 61 -10.24 12.35 -2.74
CA ILE A 61 -11.40 11.44 -2.68
C ILE A 61 -11.25 10.37 -1.59
N PRO A 62 -10.12 9.63 -1.47
CA PRO A 62 -10.01 8.59 -0.45
C PRO A 62 -10.23 9.11 0.97
N ILE A 63 -9.63 10.27 1.28
CA ILE A 63 -9.78 10.92 2.58
C ILE A 63 -11.23 11.34 2.82
N ASN A 64 -11.89 11.92 1.81
CA ASN A 64 -13.28 12.32 1.92
C ASN A 64 -14.21 11.12 2.17
N ILE A 65 -13.92 9.97 1.55
CA ILE A 65 -14.64 8.72 1.78
C ILE A 65 -14.45 8.27 3.24
N TYR A 66 -13.22 8.27 3.76
CA TYR A 66 -12.97 7.91 5.16
C TYR A 66 -13.74 8.78 6.14
N ILE A 67 -13.67 10.10 5.98
CA ILE A 67 -14.32 11.05 6.91
C ILE A 67 -15.85 10.91 6.86
N SER A 68 -16.40 10.68 5.66
CA SER A 68 -17.85 10.70 5.46
C SER A 68 -18.52 9.36 5.74
N PHE A 69 -17.83 8.24 5.48
CA PHE A 69 -18.38 6.89 5.62
C PHE A 69 -17.81 6.11 6.80
N LYS A 70 -16.60 6.41 7.26
CA LYS A 70 -15.92 5.70 8.37
C LYS A 70 -15.38 6.66 9.44
N PRO A 71 -16.20 7.58 10.00
CA PRO A 71 -15.72 8.51 11.03
C PRO A 71 -15.25 7.81 12.31
N GLU A 72 -15.82 6.64 12.63
CA GLU A 72 -15.46 5.83 13.81
C GLU A 72 -14.00 5.39 13.75
N LEU A 73 -13.52 4.97 12.57
CA LEU A 73 -12.12 4.57 12.38
C LEU A 73 -11.15 5.72 12.69
N VAL A 74 -11.50 6.96 12.32
CA VAL A 74 -10.68 8.14 12.63
C VAL A 74 -10.63 8.36 14.14
N CYS A 75 -11.77 8.21 14.83
CA CYS A 75 -11.82 8.27 16.29
C CYS A 75 -10.96 7.17 16.93
N ASP A 76 -11.01 5.94 16.44
CA ASP A 76 -10.22 4.82 16.96
C ASP A 76 -8.72 5.08 16.81
N ILE A 77 -8.28 5.59 15.65
CA ILE A 77 -6.89 5.96 15.40
C ILE A 77 -6.42 7.02 16.42
N VAL A 78 -7.21 8.07 16.64
CA VAL A 78 -6.87 9.18 17.55
C VAL A 78 -6.93 8.75 19.01
N ASN A 79 -7.95 8.01 19.41
CA ASN A 79 -8.12 7.55 20.80
C ASN A 79 -7.00 6.59 21.23
N ALA A 80 -6.51 5.76 20.31
CA ALA A 80 -5.38 4.87 20.57
C ALA A 80 -4.09 5.63 20.93
N ILE A 81 -3.90 6.86 20.43
CA ILE A 81 -2.74 7.68 20.79
C ILE A 81 -2.71 7.96 22.29
N MET A 82 -3.87 8.29 22.89
CA MET A 82 -3.98 8.54 24.33
C MET A 82 -3.66 7.29 25.15
N GLN A 83 -4.13 6.12 24.72
CA GLN A 83 -3.86 4.85 25.38
C GLN A 83 -2.37 4.47 25.31
N LEU A 84 -1.72 4.71 24.17
CA LEU A 84 -0.28 4.50 24.01
C LEU A 84 0.53 5.45 24.92
N GLN A 85 0.13 6.72 25.01
CA GLN A 85 0.77 7.68 25.91
C GLN A 85 0.67 7.25 27.37
N PHE A 86 -0.48 6.73 27.81
CA PHE A 86 -0.66 6.19 29.15
C PHE A 86 0.24 4.98 29.40
N SER A 87 0.29 4.04 28.45
CA SER A 87 1.12 2.83 28.53
C SER A 87 2.61 3.14 28.60
N ILE A 88 3.07 4.15 27.86
CA ILE A 88 4.47 4.63 27.93
C ILE A 88 4.75 5.30 29.28
N SER A 89 3.83 6.09 29.80
CA SER A 89 3.99 6.77 31.10
C SER A 89 4.01 5.77 32.26
N ALA A 90 3.34 4.63 32.14
CA ALA A 90 3.38 3.55 33.12
C ALA A 90 4.74 2.83 33.18
N LEU A 91 5.57 2.88 32.12
CA LEU A 91 6.90 2.25 32.12
C LEU A 91 7.92 2.99 32.99
N CYS A 92 7.75 4.30 33.19
CA CYS A 92 8.69 5.11 33.94
C CYS A 92 7.98 6.37 34.45
N ARG A 93 8.07 6.66 35.75
CA ARG A 93 7.51 7.88 36.38
C ARG A 93 8.15 9.19 35.89
N LEU A 94 8.98 9.16 34.86
CA LEU A 94 9.59 10.34 34.28
C LEU A 94 8.51 11.16 33.55
N THR A 95 8.16 12.30 34.12
CA THR A 95 7.36 13.33 33.48
C THR A 95 8.19 13.98 32.38
N PHE A 96 8.15 13.38 31.18
CA PHE A 96 8.72 14.03 30.01
C PHE A 96 7.82 15.18 29.60
N ALA A 97 8.30 16.41 29.80
CA ALA A 97 7.67 17.60 29.24
C ALA A 97 7.42 17.37 27.75
N HIS A 98 6.15 17.50 27.34
CA HIS A 98 5.78 17.41 25.94
C HIS A 98 6.36 18.65 25.24
N LYS A 99 7.35 18.43 24.37
CA LYS A 99 7.89 19.51 23.54
C LYS A 99 6.90 19.73 22.40
N SER A 100 5.90 20.58 22.62
CA SER A 100 4.98 20.94 21.55
C SER A 100 5.71 21.76 20.50
N ASN A 101 5.55 21.39 19.24
CA ASN A 101 5.98 22.21 18.12
C ASN A 101 4.94 23.30 17.89
N LYS A 102 4.91 24.30 18.79
CA LYS A 102 4.00 25.46 18.73
C LYS A 102 3.84 26.07 17.32
N PRO A 103 4.90 26.25 16.49
CA PRO A 103 4.70 26.80 15.15
C PRO A 103 3.88 25.90 14.23
N VAL A 104 4.04 24.57 14.31
CA VAL A 104 3.28 23.61 13.49
C VAL A 104 1.81 23.60 13.93
N GLU A 105 1.57 23.57 15.25
CA GLU A 105 0.22 23.63 15.82
C GLU A 105 -0.50 24.93 15.43
N LEU A 106 0.19 26.06 15.54
CA LEU A 106 -0.33 27.37 15.14
C LEU A 106 -0.60 27.44 13.64
N GLY A 107 0.32 26.92 12.81
CA GLY A 107 0.15 26.83 11.36
C GLY A 107 -1.06 25.99 10.97
N LEU A 108 -1.22 24.80 11.56
CA LEU A 108 -2.37 23.93 11.32
C LEU A 108 -3.69 24.58 11.76
N LYS A 109 -3.69 25.29 12.89
CA LYS A 109 -4.85 26.07 13.36
C LYS A 109 -5.23 27.16 12.35
N TYR A 110 -4.27 27.93 11.84
CA TYR A 110 -4.58 28.96 10.85
C TYR A 110 -5.03 28.36 9.52
N VAL A 111 -4.36 27.33 9.03
CA VAL A 111 -4.76 26.65 7.78
C VAL A 111 -6.20 26.16 7.90
N THR A 112 -6.55 25.47 8.98
CA THR A 112 -7.92 24.95 9.17
C THR A 112 -8.97 26.06 9.29
N GLN A 113 -8.64 27.19 9.93
CA GLN A 113 -9.55 28.34 10.05
C GLN A 113 -9.78 29.03 8.69
N PHE A 114 -8.72 29.28 7.92
CA PHE A 114 -8.83 30.06 6.69
C PHE A 114 -9.18 29.25 5.45
N CYS A 115 -8.90 27.94 5.42
CA CYS A 115 -9.11 27.13 4.21
C CYS A 115 -10.59 27.10 3.79
N HIS A 116 -11.53 27.18 4.73
CA HIS A 116 -12.97 27.21 4.46
C HIS A 116 -13.46 28.48 3.74
N LEU A 117 -12.68 29.58 3.78
CA LEU A 117 -13.00 30.81 3.07
C LEU A 117 -12.59 30.76 1.59
N ILE A 118 -11.73 29.81 1.20
CA ILE A 118 -11.20 29.72 -0.15
C ILE A 118 -12.29 29.41 -1.18
N PRO A 119 -13.16 28.37 -1.02
CA PRO A 119 -14.17 28.07 -2.04
C PRO A 119 -15.18 29.19 -2.30
N PRO A 120 -15.79 29.83 -1.27
CA PRO A 120 -16.73 30.94 -1.48
C PRO A 120 -16.14 32.13 -2.26
N VAL A 121 -14.82 32.34 -2.19
CA VAL A 121 -14.15 33.44 -2.91
C VAL A 121 -13.76 33.02 -4.33
N LEU A 122 -13.15 31.85 -4.51
CA LEU A 122 -12.63 31.42 -5.82
C LEU A 122 -13.73 30.98 -6.79
N ILE A 123 -14.81 30.39 -6.30
CA ILE A 123 -15.85 29.82 -7.17
C ILE A 123 -16.62 30.89 -7.94
N PRO A 124 -17.10 31.99 -7.33
CA PRO A 124 -17.74 33.08 -8.08
C PRO A 124 -16.83 33.67 -9.16
N ILE A 125 -15.53 33.81 -8.88
CA ILE A 125 -14.54 34.29 -9.85
C ILE A 125 -14.44 33.31 -11.03
N GLY A 126 -14.35 32.00 -10.75
CA GLY A 126 -14.30 30.96 -11.78
C GLY A 126 -15.55 30.91 -12.66
N ILE A 127 -16.73 31.08 -12.06
CA ILE A 127 -18.02 31.11 -12.78
C ILE A 127 -18.13 32.38 -13.63
N PHE A 128 -17.77 33.55 -13.09
CA PHE A 128 -17.78 34.82 -13.80
C PHE A 128 -16.91 34.77 -15.06
N LEU A 129 -15.76 34.08 -14.97
CA LEU A 129 -14.83 33.88 -16.09
C LEU A 129 -15.19 32.68 -16.97
N ASN A 130 -16.29 31.97 -16.68
CA ASN A 130 -16.77 30.79 -17.41
C ASN A 130 -15.75 29.65 -17.53
N LEU A 131 -14.94 29.48 -16.48
CA LEU A 131 -13.85 28.51 -16.42
C LEU A 131 -14.23 27.17 -15.83
N ASP A 132 -15.41 27.06 -15.23
CA ASP A 132 -15.88 25.81 -14.65
C ASP A 132 -16.19 24.75 -15.72
N PRO A 133 -16.01 23.46 -15.36
CA PRO A 133 -16.33 22.34 -16.24
C PRO A 133 -17.83 22.29 -16.59
N ILE A 134 -18.72 22.70 -15.68
CA ILE A 134 -20.18 22.58 -15.86
C ILE A 134 -20.69 23.45 -17.01
N ASN A 135 -20.02 24.58 -17.29
CA ASN A 135 -20.36 25.44 -18.41
C ASN A 135 -20.30 24.75 -19.80
N VAL A 136 -19.72 23.53 -19.94
CA VAL A 136 -19.66 22.82 -21.24
C VAL A 136 -21.02 22.25 -21.60
N LEU A 137 -21.82 21.85 -20.60
CA LEU A 137 -23.06 21.13 -20.83
C LEU A 137 -24.20 22.00 -21.36
N LEU A 138 -24.14 23.31 -21.10
CA LEU A 138 -25.30 24.19 -21.23
C LEU A 138 -25.02 25.49 -22.03
N PRO A 139 -24.27 25.45 -23.17
CA PRO A 139 -23.96 26.67 -23.92
C PRO A 139 -25.22 27.30 -24.55
N ASN A 140 -26.22 26.47 -24.91
CA ASN A 140 -27.41 26.89 -25.65
C ASN A 140 -28.69 26.89 -24.80
N ALA A 141 -28.61 26.51 -23.53
CA ALA A 141 -29.79 26.20 -22.71
C ALA A 141 -30.56 27.44 -22.21
N VAL A 142 -30.10 28.65 -22.54
CA VAL A 142 -30.58 29.86 -21.90
C VAL A 142 -30.98 30.91 -22.92
N ARG A 143 -32.23 30.83 -23.37
CA ARG A 143 -32.89 31.92 -24.13
C ARG A 143 -33.65 32.89 -23.22
N SER A 144 -33.89 32.54 -21.96
CA SER A 144 -34.63 33.35 -20.98
C SER A 144 -33.75 33.79 -19.80
N THR A 145 -33.97 35.01 -19.29
CA THR A 145 -33.25 35.57 -18.14
C THR A 145 -33.40 34.73 -16.88
N ILE A 146 -34.57 34.15 -16.64
CA ILE A 146 -34.84 33.29 -15.48
C ILE A 146 -34.01 32.00 -15.56
N GLY A 147 -33.95 31.38 -16.75
CA GLY A 147 -33.12 30.19 -16.98
C GLY A 147 -31.64 30.46 -16.71
N PHE A 148 -31.16 31.66 -17.06
CA PHE A 148 -29.78 32.07 -16.80
C PHE A 148 -29.47 32.11 -15.31
N MET A 149 -30.35 32.75 -14.53
CA MET A 149 -30.17 32.89 -13.09
C MET A 149 -30.24 31.55 -12.37
N LEU A 150 -31.19 30.68 -12.74
CA LEU A 150 -31.29 29.33 -12.18
C LEU A 150 -30.04 28.49 -12.49
N LEU A 151 -29.52 28.58 -13.72
CA LEU A 151 -28.29 27.90 -14.11
C LEU A 151 -27.07 28.41 -13.32
N LEU A 152 -26.96 29.72 -13.14
CA LEU A 152 -25.88 30.33 -12.36
C LEU A 152 -25.90 29.85 -10.90
N ILE A 153 -27.10 29.83 -10.28
CA ILE A 153 -27.29 29.32 -8.91
C ILE A 153 -26.91 27.85 -8.83
N PHE A 154 -27.36 27.03 -9.80
CA PHE A 154 -27.02 25.61 -9.84
C PHE A 154 -25.51 25.36 -9.97
N ARG A 155 -24.83 26.03 -10.92
CA ARG A 155 -23.37 25.98 -11.09
C ARG A 155 -22.66 26.37 -9.80
N GLY A 156 -23.08 27.49 -9.19
CA GLY A 156 -22.57 27.97 -7.91
C GLY A 156 -22.70 26.94 -6.79
N MET A 157 -23.88 26.36 -6.61
CA MET A 157 -24.13 25.37 -5.55
C MET A 157 -23.30 24.11 -5.74
N VAL A 158 -23.27 23.52 -6.95
CA VAL A 158 -22.52 22.29 -7.20
C VAL A 158 -21.02 22.50 -6.94
N LEU A 159 -20.45 23.57 -7.50
CA LEU A 159 -19.04 23.88 -7.31
C LEU A 159 -18.73 24.21 -5.85
N LEU A 160 -19.62 24.90 -5.14
CA LEU A 160 -19.44 25.22 -3.72
C LEU A 160 -19.42 23.97 -2.86
N LEU A 161 -20.32 23.02 -3.10
CA LEU A 161 -20.32 21.73 -2.42
C LEU A 161 -19.00 20.99 -2.65
N VAL A 162 -18.59 20.84 -3.91
CA VAL A 162 -17.33 20.20 -4.31
C VAL A 162 -16.13 20.90 -3.67
N GLY A 163 -16.07 22.23 -3.70
CA GLY A 163 -15.01 23.01 -3.08
C GLY A 163 -14.93 22.79 -1.57
N ILE A 164 -16.07 22.81 -0.87
CA ILE A 164 -16.13 22.51 0.57
C ILE A 164 -15.65 21.08 0.84
N ALA A 165 -16.01 20.09 0.00
CA ALA A 165 -15.54 18.72 0.15
C ALA A 165 -14.02 18.61 0.02
N LEU A 166 -13.42 19.27 -0.98
CA LEU A 166 -11.99 19.30 -1.20
C LEU A 166 -11.25 19.92 -0.02
N THR A 167 -11.63 21.14 0.36
CA THR A 167 -11.07 21.86 1.51
C THR A 167 -11.13 21.04 2.79
N LYS A 168 -12.31 20.47 3.12
CA LYS A 168 -12.50 19.64 4.31
C LYS A 168 -11.55 18.44 4.30
N SER A 169 -11.43 17.76 3.16
CA SER A 169 -10.60 16.56 3.02
C SER A 169 -9.11 16.88 3.11
N LEU A 170 -8.69 18.00 2.52
CA LEU A 170 -7.33 18.50 2.65
C LEU A 170 -6.99 18.78 4.12
N CYS A 171 -7.79 19.59 4.81
CA CYS A 171 -7.57 19.93 6.21
C CYS A 171 -7.53 18.68 7.11
N ALA A 172 -8.49 17.77 6.93
CA ALA A 172 -8.52 16.55 7.72
C ALA A 172 -7.31 15.64 7.46
N ASN A 173 -6.85 15.51 6.21
CA ASN A 173 -5.64 14.76 5.92
C ASN A 173 -4.41 15.35 6.60
N LEU A 174 -4.27 16.68 6.59
CA LEU A 174 -3.17 17.37 7.26
C LEU A 174 -3.20 17.12 8.76
N ILE A 175 -4.35 17.29 9.40
CA ILE A 175 -4.49 17.08 10.84
C ILE A 175 -4.17 15.63 11.20
N ILE A 176 -4.81 14.65 10.54
CA ILE A 176 -4.67 13.24 10.89
C ILE A 176 -3.24 12.76 10.63
N SER A 177 -2.66 13.11 9.48
CA SER A 177 -1.32 12.65 9.10
C SER A 177 -0.25 13.24 10.02
N GLU A 178 -0.27 14.55 10.27
CA GLU A 178 0.69 15.19 11.20
C GLU A 178 0.51 14.64 12.62
N LEU A 179 -0.73 14.52 13.11
CA LEU A 179 -1.00 14.00 14.46
C LEU A 179 -0.45 12.58 14.65
N VAL A 180 -0.73 11.67 13.70
CA VAL A 180 -0.30 10.28 13.80
C VAL A 180 1.21 10.15 13.66
N VAL A 181 1.82 10.83 12.69
CA VAL A 181 3.27 10.79 12.48
C VAL A 181 4.01 11.36 13.68
N GLU A 182 3.58 12.52 14.20
CA GLU A 182 4.19 13.13 15.38
C GLU A 182 3.99 12.28 16.63
N ALA A 183 2.78 11.74 16.86
CA ALA A 183 2.51 10.86 17.98
C ALA A 183 3.41 9.61 17.95
N THR A 184 3.58 8.99 16.79
CA THR A 184 4.46 7.81 16.61
C THR A 184 5.91 8.18 16.89
N ASN A 185 6.38 9.29 16.32
CA ASN A 185 7.74 9.82 16.55
C ASN A 185 8.01 10.04 18.04
N GLN A 186 7.08 10.69 18.74
CA GLN A 186 7.23 10.95 20.18
C GLN A 186 7.18 9.67 21.01
N CYS A 187 6.30 8.72 20.68
CA CYS A 187 6.20 7.44 21.37
C CYS A 187 7.53 6.68 21.26
N ILE A 188 8.07 6.54 20.05
CA ILE A 188 9.33 5.84 19.81
C ILE A 188 10.50 6.55 20.51
N ASP A 189 10.58 7.89 20.45
CA ASP A 189 11.63 8.65 21.13
C ASP A 189 11.58 8.48 22.66
N ARG A 190 10.39 8.49 23.25
CA ARG A 190 10.20 8.28 24.69
C ARG A 190 10.60 6.86 25.09
N ILE A 191 10.12 5.85 24.36
CA ILE A 191 10.48 4.45 24.60
C ILE A 191 12.00 4.27 24.45
N THR A 192 12.63 4.91 23.46
CA THR A 192 14.09 4.86 23.24
C THR A 192 14.86 5.48 24.40
N ARG A 193 14.40 6.63 24.93
CA ARG A 193 15.03 7.26 26.10
C ARG A 193 14.87 6.40 27.35
N ILE A 194 13.69 5.83 27.59
CA ILE A 194 13.45 4.89 28.69
C ILE A 194 14.37 3.67 28.54
N ALA A 195 14.48 3.12 27.33
CA ALA A 195 15.36 1.98 27.05
C ALA A 195 16.84 2.30 27.35
N LYS A 196 17.29 3.55 27.13
CA LYS A 196 18.67 3.98 27.41
C LYS A 196 18.94 4.17 28.90
N ILE A 197 18.08 4.92 29.59
CA ILE A 197 18.32 5.44 30.94
C ILE A 197 17.83 4.47 32.02
N SER A 198 16.70 3.81 31.79
CA SER A 198 15.99 3.10 32.85
C SER A 198 16.56 1.72 33.11
N SER A 199 16.52 1.31 34.38
CA SER A 199 16.70 -0.08 34.83
C SER A 199 15.47 -0.96 34.52
N THR A 200 14.44 -0.42 33.87
CA THR A 200 13.25 -1.17 33.47
C THR A 200 13.64 -2.40 32.64
N PRO A 201 13.11 -3.59 33.00
CA PRO A 201 13.39 -4.82 32.26
C PRO A 201 13.15 -4.66 30.76
N PRO A 202 14.11 -5.01 29.88
CA PRO A 202 13.99 -4.86 28.43
C PRO A 202 12.71 -5.46 27.84
N VAL A 203 12.21 -6.55 28.43
CA VAL A 203 10.98 -7.23 28.01
C VAL A 203 9.73 -6.34 28.17
N LYS A 204 9.65 -5.54 29.24
CA LYS A 204 8.52 -4.60 29.43
C LYS A 204 8.55 -3.48 28.39
N VAL A 205 9.74 -2.95 28.09
CA VAL A 205 9.93 -1.92 27.05
C VAL A 205 9.56 -2.47 25.67
N MET A 206 9.97 -3.70 25.35
CA MET A 206 9.59 -4.37 24.09
C MET A 206 8.09 -4.59 23.98
N LYS A 207 7.40 -4.89 25.09
CA LYS A 207 5.93 -5.06 25.09
C LYS A 207 5.22 -3.78 24.64
N VAL A 208 5.58 -2.63 25.22
CA VAL A 208 4.98 -1.34 24.84
C VAL A 208 5.36 -0.93 23.41
N TYR A 209 6.60 -1.22 22.97
CA TYR A 209 6.96 -1.01 21.57
C TYR A 209 6.11 -1.87 20.63
N LYS A 210 5.80 -3.12 21.00
CA LYS A 210 4.91 -3.99 20.23
C LYS A 210 3.50 -3.40 20.11
N GLU A 211 2.99 -2.78 21.18
CA GLU A 211 1.69 -2.07 21.13
C GLU A 211 1.72 -0.89 20.14
N VAL A 212 2.78 -0.07 20.17
CA VAL A 212 2.98 1.00 19.16
C VAL A 212 3.06 0.43 17.75
N HIS A 213 3.78 -0.68 17.56
CA HIS A 213 3.91 -1.33 16.25
C HIS A 213 2.57 -1.86 15.73
N ILE A 214 1.78 -2.51 16.58
CA ILE A 214 0.44 -3.02 16.23
C ILE A 214 -0.49 -1.87 15.83
N TRP A 215 -0.51 -0.78 16.61
CA TRP A 215 -1.31 0.39 16.27
C TRP A 215 -0.86 1.03 14.95
N ASN A 216 0.45 1.17 14.72
CA ASN A 216 0.98 1.70 13.46
C ASN A 216 0.63 0.78 12.28
N GLN A 217 0.64 -0.54 12.46
CA GLN A 217 0.19 -1.49 11.45
C GLN A 217 -1.32 -1.36 11.17
N PHE A 218 -2.13 -1.18 12.21
CA PHE A 218 -3.57 -0.92 12.07
C PHE A 218 -3.83 0.37 11.28
N TYR A 219 -3.13 1.46 11.59
CA TYR A 219 -3.21 2.72 10.86
C TYR A 219 -2.78 2.56 9.39
N ASN A 220 -1.67 1.87 9.15
CA ASN A 220 -1.17 1.63 7.80
C ASN A 220 -2.18 0.85 6.94
N ILE A 221 -2.72 -0.25 7.46
CA ILE A 221 -3.69 -1.10 6.76
C ILE A 221 -4.98 -0.33 6.48
N ASN A 222 -5.48 0.40 7.48
CA ASN A 222 -6.79 1.03 7.39
C ASN A 222 -6.78 2.42 6.77
N TYR A 223 -5.64 3.11 6.67
CA TYR A 223 -5.56 4.49 6.18
C TYR A 223 -4.44 4.67 5.15
N CYS A 224 -3.18 4.48 5.53
CA CYS A 224 -2.04 4.87 4.67
C CYS A 224 -1.99 4.14 3.34
N ARG A 225 -2.24 2.83 3.32
CA ARG A 225 -2.17 2.04 2.08
C ARG A 225 -3.13 2.53 0.99
N LEU A 226 -4.24 3.17 1.37
CA LEU A 226 -5.19 3.73 0.42
C LEU A 226 -4.92 5.22 0.16
N VAL A 227 -4.67 6.00 1.21
CA VAL A 227 -4.54 7.46 1.10
C VAL A 227 -3.17 7.88 0.55
N THR A 228 -2.08 7.31 1.06
CA THR A 228 -0.72 7.77 0.77
C THR A 228 -0.33 7.60 -0.71
N PRO A 229 -0.57 6.46 -1.39
CA PRO A 229 -0.20 6.33 -2.80
C PRO A 229 -0.93 7.32 -3.70
N VAL A 230 -2.24 7.48 -3.48
CA VAL A 230 -3.08 8.40 -4.25
C VAL A 230 -2.66 9.84 -4.00
N PHE A 231 -2.41 10.20 -2.74
CA PHE A 231 -1.95 11.53 -2.37
C PHE A 231 -0.57 11.85 -2.95
N VAL A 232 0.38 10.92 -2.92
CA VAL A 232 1.73 11.12 -3.49
C VAL A 232 1.67 11.25 -5.00
N LEU A 233 1.00 10.31 -5.68
CA LEU A 233 0.91 10.29 -7.15
C LEU A 233 0.24 11.56 -7.68
N PHE A 234 -0.98 11.85 -7.22
CA PHE A 234 -1.70 13.03 -7.69
C PHE A 234 -1.11 14.32 -7.11
N GLY A 235 -0.51 14.32 -5.92
CA GLY A 235 0.17 15.48 -5.34
C GLY A 235 1.39 15.92 -6.16
N ILE A 236 2.22 14.96 -6.61
CA ILE A 236 3.31 15.26 -7.55
C ILE A 236 2.73 15.79 -8.86
N GLY A 237 1.66 15.17 -9.37
CA GLY A 237 0.94 15.66 -10.55
C GLY A 237 0.46 17.11 -10.41
N ILE A 238 -0.20 17.46 -9.30
CA ILE A 238 -0.64 18.82 -8.99
C ILE A 238 0.56 19.77 -8.95
N THR A 239 1.65 19.37 -8.31
CA THR A 239 2.87 20.19 -8.22
C THR A 239 3.43 20.50 -9.62
N ILE A 240 3.55 19.48 -10.49
CA ILE A 240 4.03 19.64 -11.87
C ILE A 240 3.09 20.55 -12.66
N VAL A 241 1.77 20.32 -12.58
CA VAL A 241 0.77 21.11 -13.29
C VAL A 241 0.76 22.56 -12.82
N SER A 242 0.89 22.78 -11.52
CA SER A 242 0.95 24.13 -10.95
C SER A 242 2.21 24.87 -11.36
N TYR A 243 3.39 24.22 -11.39
CA TYR A 243 4.60 24.83 -11.94
C TYR A 243 4.48 25.13 -13.43
N TYR A 244 3.97 24.17 -14.21
CA TYR A 244 3.74 24.36 -15.65
C TYR A 244 2.79 25.52 -15.90
N GLY A 245 1.66 25.57 -15.18
CA GLY A 245 0.68 26.64 -15.26
C GLY A 245 1.28 28.00 -14.90
N THR A 246 2.10 28.05 -13.84
CA THR A 246 2.81 29.28 -13.44
C THR A 246 3.72 29.81 -14.57
N ILE A 247 4.49 28.93 -15.22
CA ILE A 247 5.43 29.36 -16.26
C ILE A 247 4.70 29.70 -17.57
N ARG A 248 3.82 28.82 -18.03
CA ARG A 248 3.22 28.90 -19.37
C ARG A 248 2.04 29.84 -19.46
N LEU A 249 1.35 30.10 -18.36
CA LEU A 249 0.14 30.92 -18.35
C LEU A 249 0.40 32.34 -17.83
N HIS A 250 1.66 32.68 -17.58
CA HIS A 250 2.08 34.02 -17.22
C HIS A 250 1.71 35.02 -18.32
N GLY A 251 0.97 36.08 -17.95
CA GLY A 251 0.48 37.10 -18.89
C GLY A 251 -0.73 36.69 -19.74
N VAL A 252 -1.14 35.43 -19.72
CA VAL A 252 -2.31 34.93 -20.49
C VAL A 252 -3.59 34.92 -19.65
N ILE A 253 -3.47 34.67 -18.34
CA ILE A 253 -4.61 34.53 -17.41
C ILE A 253 -4.75 35.81 -16.55
N PRO A 254 -5.98 36.20 -16.15
CA PRO A 254 -6.20 37.18 -15.10
C PRO A 254 -5.35 36.90 -13.85
N THR A 255 -4.73 37.94 -13.30
CA THR A 255 -3.81 37.85 -12.15
C THR A 255 -4.39 37.09 -10.96
N THR A 256 -5.70 37.23 -10.70
CA THR A 256 -6.39 36.56 -9.58
C THR A 256 -6.35 35.03 -9.69
N LEU A 257 -6.55 34.48 -10.89
CA LEU A 257 -6.46 33.05 -11.15
C LEU A 257 -5.02 32.60 -11.32
N TYR A 258 -4.17 33.45 -11.88
CA TYR A 258 -2.75 33.17 -11.99
C TYR A 258 -2.15 32.86 -10.61
N LEU A 259 -2.53 33.60 -9.56
CA LEU A 259 -2.08 33.37 -8.18
C LEU A 259 -2.43 31.97 -7.62
N LEU A 260 -3.46 31.29 -8.16
CA LEU A 260 -3.83 29.95 -7.71
C LEU A 260 -2.70 28.94 -7.96
N PHE A 261 -2.01 29.02 -9.09
CA PHE A 261 -0.96 28.08 -9.46
C PHE A 261 0.28 28.14 -8.54
N PRO A 262 0.94 29.29 -8.30
CA PRO A 262 2.07 29.35 -7.38
C PRO A 262 1.67 29.08 -5.93
N ILE A 263 0.47 29.47 -5.49
CA ILE A 263 -0.02 29.14 -4.14
C ILE A 263 -0.18 27.63 -3.99
N THR A 264 -0.81 26.96 -4.95
CA THR A 264 -1.04 25.51 -4.90
C THR A 264 0.27 24.73 -5.03
N ALA A 265 1.20 25.17 -5.88
CA ALA A 265 2.56 24.63 -5.94
C ALA A 265 3.29 24.78 -4.61
N GLY A 266 3.23 25.96 -3.99
CA GLY A 266 3.85 26.25 -2.70
C GLY A 266 3.28 25.40 -1.57
N ILE A 267 1.95 25.28 -1.49
CA ILE A 267 1.27 24.42 -0.52
C ILE A 267 1.67 22.97 -0.75
N SER A 268 1.52 22.44 -1.97
CA SER A 268 1.81 21.03 -2.25
C SER A 268 3.27 20.68 -1.98
N SER A 269 4.21 21.56 -2.36
CA SER A 269 5.64 21.38 -2.10
C SER A 269 5.94 21.40 -0.60
N THR A 270 5.33 22.33 0.15
CA THR A 270 5.47 22.38 1.60
C THR A 270 5.01 21.09 2.24
N LEU A 271 3.87 20.53 1.80
CA LEU A 271 3.37 19.26 2.31
C LEU A 271 4.33 18.10 2.06
N PHE A 272 4.97 18.03 0.88
CA PHE A 272 5.97 17.02 0.62
C PHE A 272 7.22 17.18 1.48
N VAL A 273 7.68 18.42 1.66
CA VAL A 273 8.88 18.75 2.45
C VAL A 273 8.63 18.58 3.96
N THR A 274 7.39 18.69 4.45
CA THR A 274 7.10 18.49 5.87
C THR A 274 6.70 17.05 6.18
N LEU A 275 5.72 16.49 5.47
CA LEU A 275 5.13 15.19 5.83
C LEU A 275 6.08 14.03 5.54
N LEU A 276 6.75 14.01 4.38
CA LEU A 276 7.58 12.87 4.01
C LEU A 276 8.82 12.71 4.91
N PRO A 277 9.57 13.78 5.24
CA PRO A 277 10.69 13.65 6.16
C PRO A 277 10.25 13.33 7.59
N GLN A 278 9.06 13.77 8.02
CA GLN A 278 8.52 13.36 9.30
C GLN A 278 8.16 11.88 9.34
N ALA A 279 7.57 11.36 8.26
CA ALA A 279 7.24 9.94 8.11
C ALA A 279 8.51 9.07 8.10
N SER A 280 9.58 9.51 7.41
CA SER A 280 10.84 8.77 7.37
C SER A 280 11.56 8.73 8.73
N LYS A 281 11.45 9.79 9.52
CA LYS A 281 12.01 9.84 10.89
C LYS A 281 11.40 8.78 11.81
N VAL A 282 10.14 8.39 11.61
CA VAL A 282 9.49 7.33 12.39
C VAL A 282 10.27 6.02 12.22
N PHE A 283 10.57 5.67 10.97
CA PHE A 283 11.33 4.47 10.63
C PHE A 283 12.76 4.53 11.16
N GLU A 284 13.46 5.64 10.97
CA GLU A 284 14.84 5.80 11.47
C GLU A 284 14.90 5.64 12.99
N LYS A 285 14.03 6.31 13.74
CA LYS A 285 13.96 6.19 15.20
C LYS A 285 13.61 4.77 15.63
N ALA A 286 12.69 4.10 14.93
CA ALA A 286 12.34 2.72 15.20
C ALA A 286 13.55 1.77 15.01
N THR A 287 14.33 1.97 13.96
CA THR A 287 15.54 1.15 13.72
C THR A 287 16.59 1.36 14.80
N VAL A 288 16.86 2.61 15.19
CA VAL A 288 17.79 2.95 16.28
C VAL A 288 17.34 2.30 17.60
N PHE A 289 16.05 2.38 17.92
CA PHE A 289 15.47 1.71 19.08
C PHE A 289 15.75 0.20 19.06
N LEU A 290 15.47 -0.47 17.95
CA LEU A 290 15.67 -1.92 17.84
C LEU A 290 17.13 -2.34 17.99
N VAL A 291 18.07 -1.54 17.48
CA VAL A 291 19.51 -1.78 17.68
C VAL A 291 19.87 -1.72 19.16
N ILE A 292 19.39 -0.71 19.89
CA ILE A 292 19.60 -0.57 21.34
C ILE A 292 18.99 -1.75 22.11
N MET A 293 17.79 -2.19 21.72
CA MET A 293 17.13 -3.30 22.39
C MET A 293 17.86 -4.63 22.15
N ARG A 294 18.37 -4.85 20.94
CA ARG A 294 19.15 -6.05 20.59
C ARG A 294 20.45 -6.12 21.38
N SER A 295 21.10 -4.99 21.69
CA SER A 295 22.31 -4.97 22.51
C SER A 295 22.04 -5.12 24.01
N LYS A 296 20.92 -4.59 24.53
CA LYS A 296 20.56 -4.69 25.96
C LYS A 296 19.94 -6.03 26.37
N CYS A 297 19.47 -6.85 25.43
CA CYS A 297 18.86 -8.14 25.75
C CYS A 297 19.92 -9.24 25.93
N PHE A 298 20.28 -9.57 27.16
CA PHE A 298 21.21 -10.67 27.45
C PHE A 298 20.54 -12.05 27.37
N SER A 299 19.28 -12.15 27.79
CA SER A 299 18.56 -13.43 27.83
C SER A 299 18.30 -13.99 26.41
N ARG A 300 18.36 -15.32 26.27
CA ARG A 300 18.09 -16.01 24.99
C ARG A 300 16.68 -15.70 24.48
N TYR A 301 15.70 -15.65 25.38
CA TYR A 301 14.33 -15.27 25.07
C TYR A 301 14.24 -13.81 24.60
N GLY A 302 14.84 -12.86 25.33
CA GLY A 302 14.85 -11.45 24.97
C GLY A 302 15.48 -11.19 23.61
N ARG A 303 16.58 -11.87 23.27
CA ARG A 303 17.21 -11.79 21.94
C ARG A 303 16.30 -12.31 20.83
N ARG A 304 15.57 -13.40 21.04
CA ARG A 304 14.60 -13.92 20.06
C ARG A 304 13.48 -12.90 19.82
N VAL A 305 12.90 -12.37 20.91
CA VAL A 305 11.84 -11.35 20.81
C VAL A 305 12.36 -10.10 20.09
N ALA A 306 13.52 -9.55 20.48
CA ALA A 306 14.11 -8.37 19.85
C ALA A 306 14.46 -8.56 18.36
N ARG A 307 14.77 -9.79 17.94
CA ARG A 307 14.98 -10.12 16.52
C ARG A 307 13.68 -10.24 15.73
N SER A 308 12.60 -10.67 16.38
CA SER A 308 11.28 -10.78 15.75
C SER A 308 10.58 -9.43 15.54
N LEU A 309 10.96 -8.40 16.29
CA LEU A 309 10.41 -7.06 16.15
C LEU A 309 10.91 -6.40 14.86
N LYS A 310 9.96 -5.84 14.09
CA LYS A 310 10.20 -5.04 12.90
C LYS A 310 10.12 -3.55 13.22
N PRO A 311 10.87 -2.69 12.52
CA PRO A 311 10.76 -1.26 12.68
C PRO A 311 9.34 -0.77 12.34
N ALA A 312 8.74 0.01 13.21
CA ALA A 312 7.53 0.78 12.89
C ALA A 312 7.86 1.88 11.88
N GLY A 313 6.97 2.10 10.92
CA GLY A 313 7.11 3.14 9.91
C GLY A 313 5.81 3.31 9.13
N ILE A 314 5.67 4.43 8.44
CA ILE A 314 4.48 4.73 7.63
C ILE A 314 4.57 3.96 6.32
N ASP A 315 3.62 3.06 6.09
CA ASP A 315 3.59 2.18 4.93
C ASP A 315 2.77 2.83 3.81
N SER A 316 3.39 2.95 2.64
CA SER A 316 2.78 3.50 1.43
C SER A 316 2.31 2.39 0.48
N GLY A 317 2.00 1.19 1.00
CA GLY A 317 1.44 0.08 0.23
C GLY A 317 2.51 -0.57 -0.65
N PRO A 318 2.30 -0.71 -1.97
CA PRO A 318 3.28 -1.34 -2.86
C PRO A 318 4.66 -0.64 -2.84
N SER A 319 4.68 0.66 -2.55
CA SER A 319 5.91 1.45 -2.46
C SER A 319 6.71 1.16 -1.18
N GLY A 320 6.16 0.39 -0.24
CA GLY A 320 6.80 0.00 1.00
C GLY A 320 6.82 1.12 2.06
N VAL A 321 7.69 0.95 3.05
CA VAL A 321 7.79 1.86 4.20
C VAL A 321 8.59 3.11 3.83
N ALA A 322 8.02 4.28 4.13
CA ALA A 322 8.69 5.57 3.92
C ALA A 322 10.00 5.63 4.71
N ASN A 323 11.12 5.52 4.01
CA ASN A 323 12.47 5.62 4.56
C ASN A 323 13.26 6.75 3.86
N LYS A 324 14.46 7.06 4.35
CA LYS A 324 15.28 8.15 3.78
C LYS A 324 15.66 7.92 2.32
N ALA A 325 15.90 6.67 1.92
CA ALA A 325 16.23 6.35 0.52
C ALA A 325 15.04 6.68 -0.39
N TRP A 326 13.84 6.24 -0.02
CA TRP A 326 12.59 6.55 -0.72
C TRP A 326 12.37 8.06 -0.86
N LEU A 327 12.62 8.82 0.21
CA LEU A 327 12.55 10.29 0.19
C LEU A 327 13.56 10.91 -0.79
N ILE A 328 14.82 10.46 -0.78
CA ILE A 328 15.86 10.96 -1.68
C ILE A 328 15.47 10.70 -3.14
N TYR A 329 14.98 9.50 -3.46
CA TYR A 329 14.51 9.18 -4.81
C TYR A 329 13.38 10.10 -5.25
N LEU A 330 12.42 10.38 -4.37
CA LEU A 330 11.29 11.25 -4.66
C LEU A 330 11.70 12.71 -4.86
N ILE A 331 12.65 13.22 -4.07
CA ILE A 331 13.17 14.59 -4.19
C ILE A 331 14.05 14.75 -5.44
N ASN A 332 14.88 13.77 -5.74
CA ASN A 332 15.79 13.82 -6.89
C ASN A 332 15.05 13.65 -8.23
N GLY A 333 13.76 13.31 -8.21
CA GLY A 333 12.99 13.06 -9.43
C GLY A 333 13.49 11.86 -10.22
N GLU A 334 14.20 10.93 -9.58
CA GLU A 334 14.65 9.71 -10.24
C GLU A 334 13.43 8.86 -10.60
N THR A 335 13.35 8.45 -11.87
CA THR A 335 12.15 7.83 -12.45
C THR A 335 11.70 6.59 -11.68
N PRO A 336 10.39 6.31 -11.56
CA PRO A 336 9.87 5.17 -10.80
C PRO A 336 10.41 3.79 -11.23
N THR A 337 11.01 3.67 -12.42
CA THR A 337 11.76 2.48 -12.85
C THR A 337 12.98 2.19 -11.96
N THR A 338 13.68 3.20 -11.45
CA THR A 338 14.74 3.03 -10.44
C THR A 338 14.15 2.74 -9.06
N MET A 339 12.96 3.24 -8.75
CA MET A 339 12.24 2.92 -7.50
C MET A 339 11.80 1.45 -7.45
N PHE A 340 11.23 0.93 -8.55
CA PHE A 340 10.83 -0.48 -8.65
C PHE A 340 12.04 -1.41 -8.69
N LYS A 341 13.11 -1.01 -9.40
CA LYS A 341 14.39 -1.72 -9.41
C LYS A 341 15.04 -1.74 -8.04
N GLY A 342 15.08 -0.60 -7.34
CA GLY A 342 15.60 -0.49 -5.97
C GLY A 342 14.75 -1.24 -4.93
N PHE A 343 13.43 -1.34 -5.14
CA PHE A 343 12.54 -2.19 -4.35
C PHE A 343 12.87 -3.67 -4.53
N LEU A 344 12.97 -4.14 -5.77
CA LEU A 344 13.38 -5.52 -6.08
C LEU A 344 14.78 -5.83 -5.51
N GLU A 345 15.73 -4.91 -5.67
CA GLU A 345 17.10 -5.06 -5.15
C GLU A 345 17.18 -5.03 -3.60
N ASN A 346 16.21 -4.41 -2.91
CA ASN A 346 16.15 -4.39 -1.44
C ASN A 346 15.39 -5.59 -0.87
N CYS A 347 14.38 -6.12 -1.57
CA CYS A 347 13.74 -7.39 -1.21
C CYS A 347 14.74 -8.55 -1.16
N ASP A 348 15.72 -8.57 -2.08
CA ASP A 348 16.79 -9.56 -2.07
C ASP A 348 17.70 -9.46 -0.84
N LYS A 349 17.95 -8.24 -0.32
CA LYS A 349 18.86 -7.99 0.81
C LYS A 349 18.24 -8.32 2.18
N GLU A 350 16.93 -8.20 2.35
CA GLU A 350 16.26 -8.56 3.61
C GLU A 350 16.00 -10.07 3.74
N SER A 351 16.13 -10.84 2.65
CA SER A 351 16.23 -12.30 2.72
C SER A 351 17.67 -12.70 3.09
N SER A 352 17.93 -12.87 4.38
CA SER A 352 19.26 -13.27 4.86
C SER A 352 19.70 -14.61 4.26
N ASN A 353 20.68 -14.55 3.33
CA ASN A 353 21.61 -15.57 2.82
C ASN A 353 21.75 -15.70 1.29
N CYS A 354 21.27 -14.74 0.48
CA CYS A 354 21.59 -14.73 -0.94
C CYS A 354 22.40 -13.48 -1.33
N PHE A 355 23.72 -13.63 -1.45
CA PHE A 355 24.54 -12.67 -2.19
C PHE A 355 24.41 -12.96 -3.69
N GLY A 356 23.62 -12.14 -4.40
CA GLY A 356 23.57 -12.14 -5.85
C GLY A 356 24.78 -11.41 -6.45
N LEU A 357 25.46 -12.04 -7.40
CA LEU A 357 26.58 -11.47 -8.13
C LEU A 357 26.07 -10.94 -9.47
N LYS A 358 26.08 -9.62 -9.66
CA LYS A 358 25.66 -8.98 -10.91
C LYS A 358 26.81 -9.00 -11.91
N LEU A 359 26.67 -9.79 -12.97
CA LEU A 359 27.61 -9.77 -14.10
C LEU A 359 27.07 -8.77 -15.14
N SER A 360 27.68 -7.58 -15.17
CA SER A 360 27.52 -6.66 -16.30
C SER A 360 28.24 -7.24 -17.50
N GLY A 361 27.62 -7.17 -18.68
CA GLY A 361 28.10 -7.76 -19.93
C GLY A 361 29.30 -7.05 -20.54
N ASP A 362 30.42 -7.03 -19.82
CA ASP A 362 31.74 -6.74 -20.37
C ASP A 362 32.68 -7.92 -20.13
N THR A 363 33.35 -8.33 -21.20
CA THR A 363 34.12 -9.56 -21.37
C THR A 363 35.44 -9.58 -20.59
N ASN A 364 35.42 -9.41 -19.27
CA ASN A 364 36.51 -9.79 -18.37
C ASN A 364 36.01 -9.99 -16.94
N ALA A 365 35.37 -11.14 -16.69
CA ALA A 365 35.03 -11.59 -15.35
C ALA A 365 36.30 -12.07 -14.62
N ASN A 366 37.00 -11.17 -13.93
CA ASN A 366 37.97 -11.57 -12.92
C ASN A 366 37.23 -12.28 -11.78
N CYS A 367 37.37 -13.60 -11.73
CA CYS A 367 36.79 -14.45 -10.70
C CYS A 367 37.41 -14.12 -9.33
N ILE A 368 36.65 -13.45 -8.47
CA ILE A 368 36.91 -13.47 -7.03
C ILE A 368 36.62 -14.90 -6.55
N LYS A 369 37.67 -15.70 -6.37
CA LYS A 369 37.59 -17.03 -5.72
C LYS A 369 37.26 -16.82 -4.23
N ASN A 370 35.99 -16.67 -3.90
CA ASN A 370 35.54 -16.81 -2.52
C ASN A 370 35.07 -18.26 -2.31
N LYS A 371 35.69 -18.96 -1.35
CA LYS A 371 35.55 -20.43 -1.20
C LYS A 371 34.18 -20.90 -0.69
N ASP A 372 33.27 -19.99 -0.32
CA ASP A 372 32.03 -20.33 0.37
C ASP A 372 30.73 -19.96 -0.40
N CYS A 373 30.79 -19.79 -1.72
CA CYS A 373 29.60 -19.49 -2.53
C CYS A 373 28.96 -20.77 -3.13
N HIS A 374 27.94 -21.30 -2.44
CA HIS A 374 27.20 -22.50 -2.90
C HIS A 374 26.13 -22.24 -3.98
N TYR A 375 25.80 -20.98 -4.29
CA TYR A 375 24.69 -20.61 -5.19
C TYR A 375 25.09 -19.48 -6.15
N ALA A 376 24.46 -19.41 -7.33
CA ALA A 376 24.59 -18.33 -8.29
C ALA A 376 23.29 -18.19 -9.08
N TYR A 377 22.82 -16.96 -9.28
CA TYR A 377 21.70 -16.62 -10.15
C TYR A 377 22.22 -15.80 -11.34
N ALA A 378 21.60 -15.95 -12.50
CA ALA A 378 21.92 -15.17 -13.69
C ALA A 378 20.65 -14.47 -14.19
N PHE A 379 20.72 -13.16 -14.39
CA PHE A 379 19.69 -12.38 -15.07
C PHE A 379 20.24 -11.96 -16.45
N SER A 380 19.42 -12.11 -17.49
CA SER A 380 19.73 -11.56 -18.81
C SER A 380 18.99 -10.24 -18.97
N ASP A 381 19.73 -9.14 -18.83
CA ASP A 381 19.16 -7.79 -18.94
C ASP A 381 18.81 -7.37 -20.38
N ASN A 382 19.23 -8.12 -21.42
CA ASN A 382 19.13 -7.68 -22.83
C ASN A 382 18.42 -8.67 -23.78
N GLY A 383 17.51 -9.52 -23.30
CA GLY A 383 16.82 -10.48 -24.19
C GLY A 383 17.75 -11.47 -24.89
N THR A 384 18.95 -11.68 -24.33
CA THR A 384 19.86 -12.72 -24.83
C THR A 384 19.43 -14.06 -24.24
N HIS A 385 19.14 -15.01 -25.10
CA HIS A 385 18.69 -16.34 -24.69
C HIS A 385 19.79 -17.02 -23.87
N PHE A 386 19.44 -17.44 -22.65
CA PHE A 386 20.29 -18.31 -21.85
C PHE A 386 20.43 -19.65 -22.60
N THR A 387 21.62 -19.95 -23.13
CA THR A 387 21.79 -21.14 -23.96
C THR A 387 22.06 -22.39 -23.13
N ILE A 388 21.76 -23.57 -23.69
CA ILE A 388 22.11 -24.86 -23.07
C ILE A 388 23.61 -24.97 -22.80
N ARG A 389 24.46 -24.32 -23.62
CA ARG A 389 25.91 -24.26 -23.38
C ARG A 389 26.26 -23.50 -22.10
N ASP A 390 25.57 -22.41 -21.79
CA ASP A 390 25.80 -21.64 -20.56
C ASP A 390 25.40 -22.46 -19.33
N TYR A 391 24.30 -23.20 -19.42
CA TYR A 391 23.86 -24.14 -18.38
C TYR A 391 24.88 -25.27 -18.15
N GLN A 392 25.36 -25.92 -19.21
CA GLN A 392 26.38 -26.99 -19.11
C GLN A 392 27.71 -26.48 -18.54
N ARG A 393 28.09 -25.23 -18.85
CA ARG A 393 29.28 -24.57 -18.29
C ARG A 393 29.16 -24.33 -16.78
N TYR A 394 27.94 -24.07 -16.29
CA TYR A 394 27.65 -23.98 -14.85
C TYR A 394 27.65 -25.35 -14.15
N GLU A 395 27.11 -26.39 -14.79
CA GLU A 395 27.04 -27.75 -14.24
C GLU A 395 28.45 -28.36 -14.07
N SER A 396 29.36 -28.12 -15.03
CA SER A 396 30.76 -28.58 -14.96
C SER A 396 31.57 -28.04 -13.75
N LYS A 397 31.05 -27.02 -13.05
CA LYS A 397 31.67 -26.41 -11.86
C LYS A 397 31.14 -26.95 -10.52
N GLY A 398 30.37 -28.04 -10.54
CA GLY A 398 29.98 -28.79 -9.32
C GLY A 398 28.93 -28.11 -8.44
N LYS A 399 28.12 -27.20 -8.98
CA LYS A 399 27.03 -26.51 -8.23
C LYS A 399 25.72 -27.31 -8.31
N LYS A 400 24.96 -27.36 -7.20
CA LYS A 400 23.70 -28.14 -7.09
C LYS A 400 22.57 -27.54 -7.95
N LYS A 401 21.69 -28.42 -8.46
CA LYS A 401 20.58 -28.13 -9.37
C LYS A 401 19.41 -27.38 -8.70
N PHE A 402 18.84 -26.38 -9.38
CA PHE A 402 17.48 -25.83 -9.14
C PHE A 402 16.86 -25.34 -10.48
N PRO A 403 15.52 -25.18 -10.57
CA PRO A 403 14.82 -24.91 -11.81
C PRO A 403 14.97 -23.46 -12.27
N ILE A 404 14.95 -23.28 -13.58
CA ILE A 404 14.91 -21.97 -14.23
C ILE A 404 13.54 -21.37 -13.96
N ILE A 405 13.48 -20.24 -13.26
CA ILE A 405 12.27 -19.42 -13.17
C ILE A 405 12.24 -18.56 -14.43
N SER A 406 11.51 -19.02 -15.44
CA SER A 406 11.13 -18.20 -16.59
C SER A 406 9.80 -17.52 -16.27
N HIS A 407 9.76 -16.18 -16.32
CA HIS A 407 8.49 -15.46 -16.33
C HIS A 407 7.74 -15.83 -17.62
N ALA A 408 6.71 -16.66 -17.47
CA ALA A 408 5.86 -17.07 -18.57
C ALA A 408 4.89 -15.95 -18.94
N ASN A 409 5.20 -15.22 -20.03
CA ASN A 409 4.20 -14.97 -21.05
C ASN A 409 4.44 -16.01 -22.15
N LEU A 410 3.50 -16.95 -22.29
CA LEU A 410 3.33 -17.89 -23.40
C LEU A 410 4.53 -18.04 -24.37
N ILE A 411 5.41 -19.00 -24.10
CA ILE A 411 6.34 -19.52 -25.13
C ILE A 411 5.79 -20.86 -25.60
N LYS A 412 5.02 -20.83 -26.69
CA LYS A 412 4.74 -22.03 -27.50
C LYS A 412 5.98 -22.31 -28.35
N PHE A 413 6.62 -23.45 -28.13
CA PHE A 413 7.59 -23.98 -29.10
C PHE A 413 6.81 -24.59 -30.26
N TYR A 414 6.80 -23.92 -31.40
CA TYR A 414 6.63 -24.57 -32.71
C TYR A 414 8.00 -24.65 -33.35
N ASN A 415 8.51 -25.86 -33.50
CA ASN A 415 9.67 -26.13 -34.34
C ASN A 415 9.17 -26.86 -35.58
N CYS A 416 8.80 -26.10 -36.62
CA CYS A 416 8.67 -26.62 -37.97
C CYS A 416 9.92 -26.22 -38.74
N ASN A 417 10.79 -27.19 -38.98
CA ASN A 417 11.72 -27.12 -40.10
C ASN A 417 11.56 -28.43 -40.89
N GLU A 418 10.71 -28.39 -41.91
CA GLU A 418 10.78 -29.32 -43.02
C GLU A 418 11.99 -28.94 -43.87
N THR A 419 13.03 -29.76 -43.86
CA THR A 419 13.67 -30.34 -45.06
C THR A 419 14.90 -31.16 -44.66
N LYS A 420 14.74 -32.49 -44.75
CA LYS A 420 15.73 -33.58 -44.90
C LYS A 420 17.20 -33.33 -44.49
N CYS A 421 17.73 -34.18 -43.60
CA CYS A 421 18.76 -35.17 -43.96
C CYS A 421 19.03 -36.20 -42.84
N THR A 422 18.84 -37.48 -43.20
CA THR A 422 19.55 -38.73 -42.84
C THR A 422 20.02 -39.04 -41.41
N CYS A 423 19.53 -40.19 -40.92
CA CYS A 423 20.02 -40.94 -39.77
C CYS A 423 21.50 -41.35 -39.89
N ALA A 424 22.25 -41.17 -38.78
CA ALA A 424 23.39 -42.01 -38.45
C ALA A 424 23.43 -42.27 -36.94
N SER A 425 23.17 -43.53 -36.59
CA SER A 425 23.51 -44.28 -35.36
C SER A 425 24.11 -43.57 -34.14
N GLY A 426 23.52 -43.80 -32.96
CA GLY A 426 24.32 -43.83 -31.73
C GLY A 426 23.60 -43.54 -30.40
N LYS A 427 23.01 -44.57 -29.80
CA LYS A 427 22.90 -44.82 -28.34
C LYS A 427 22.71 -43.62 -27.37
N LYS A 428 21.49 -43.44 -26.86
CA LYS A 428 21.05 -43.79 -25.48
C LYS A 428 19.68 -43.14 -25.21
N SER A 429 18.65 -43.96 -25.10
CA SER A 429 17.35 -43.58 -24.55
C SER A 429 17.52 -43.30 -23.06
N MET A 430 17.36 -42.04 -22.65
CA MET A 430 17.24 -41.66 -21.25
C MET A 430 15.74 -41.65 -20.91
N THR A 431 15.33 -42.63 -20.11
CA THR A 431 13.95 -42.82 -19.65
C THR A 431 13.49 -41.63 -18.79
N THR A 432 12.27 -41.16 -19.03
CA THR A 432 11.50 -40.12 -18.31
C THR A 432 11.12 -40.55 -16.88
N LYS A 433 12.10 -40.96 -16.05
CA LYS A 433 11.87 -41.34 -14.64
C LYS A 433 12.50 -40.44 -13.58
N ASP A 434 13.26 -39.41 -13.96
CA ASP A 434 13.90 -38.51 -12.99
C ASP A 434 13.42 -37.07 -13.07
N PHE A 435 12.09 -36.86 -13.12
CA PHE A 435 11.50 -35.53 -13.01
C PHE A 435 10.45 -35.50 -11.89
N ILE A 436 10.90 -35.13 -10.68
CA ILE A 436 10.02 -34.62 -9.63
C ILE A 436 10.23 -33.11 -9.61
N GLY A 437 9.45 -32.39 -10.42
CA GLY A 437 9.38 -30.94 -10.40
C GLY A 437 8.32 -30.49 -9.39
N VAL A 438 8.70 -29.67 -8.42
CA VAL A 438 7.74 -28.92 -7.59
C VAL A 438 7.33 -27.70 -8.41
N ILE A 439 6.08 -27.67 -8.87
CA ILE A 439 5.47 -26.50 -9.51
C ILE A 439 4.86 -25.65 -8.40
N TYR A 440 5.33 -24.41 -8.27
CA TYR A 440 4.65 -23.41 -7.45
C TYR A 440 3.58 -22.74 -8.31
N PHE A 441 2.32 -22.82 -7.87
CA PHE A 441 1.27 -21.95 -8.38
C PHE A 441 1.20 -20.72 -7.49
N ASP A 442 1.37 -19.55 -8.10
CA ASP A 442 1.09 -18.27 -7.47
C ASP A 442 -0.43 -18.04 -7.58
N TYR A 443 -1.14 -18.16 -6.46
CA TYR A 443 -2.57 -17.86 -6.38
C TYR A 443 -2.72 -16.42 -5.87
N GLU A 444 -2.53 -15.45 -6.77
CA GLU A 444 -3.10 -14.12 -6.59
C GLU A 444 -4.34 -14.00 -7.48
N HIS A 445 -5.45 -13.53 -6.86
CA HIS A 445 -6.79 -13.27 -7.41
C HIS A 445 -7.81 -14.42 -7.37
N CYS A 446 -8.55 -14.47 -6.26
CA CYS A 446 -10.00 -14.69 -6.26
C CYS A 446 -10.59 -14.07 -4.98
N HIS A 447 -11.19 -12.88 -5.11
CA HIS A 447 -12.09 -12.34 -4.09
C HIS A 447 -13.54 -12.64 -4.50
N ASN A 448 -14.29 -13.12 -3.51
CA ASN A 448 -15.72 -13.40 -3.49
C ASN A 448 -16.60 -12.45 -4.33
N GLU A 449 -17.31 -13.01 -5.30
CA GLU A 449 -18.63 -12.54 -5.69
C GLU A 449 -19.66 -13.58 -5.26
N THR A 450 -20.61 -13.14 -4.43
CA THR A 450 -21.81 -13.89 -4.04
C THR A 450 -22.91 -13.60 -5.05
N THR A 451 -23.26 -14.56 -5.92
CA THR A 451 -24.62 -14.72 -6.47
C THR A 451 -24.87 -16.19 -6.85
N PRO A 452 -26.13 -16.68 -6.81
CA PRO A 452 -26.43 -18.10 -6.72
C PRO A 452 -26.48 -18.82 -8.09
N VAL A 453 -26.23 -20.13 -7.98
CA VAL A 453 -26.15 -21.17 -9.01
C VAL A 453 -27.40 -21.28 -9.89
N THR A 454 -27.22 -21.47 -11.20
CA THR A 454 -28.00 -22.43 -12.00
C THR A 454 -27.10 -23.16 -13.01
N GLU A 455 -27.11 -24.49 -12.89
CA GLU A 455 -26.91 -25.54 -13.90
C GLU A 455 -25.76 -25.44 -14.94
N SER A 456 -24.78 -26.35 -14.83
CA SER A 456 -24.71 -27.50 -15.75
C SER A 456 -23.70 -28.53 -15.28
N MET A 457 -24.15 -29.79 -15.23
CA MET A 457 -23.37 -30.99 -15.00
C MET A 457 -22.47 -31.28 -16.20
N GLY A 458 -21.30 -31.87 -15.94
CA GLY A 458 -20.61 -32.68 -16.94
C GLY A 458 -19.17 -33.01 -16.60
N THR A 459 -18.91 -34.30 -16.32
CA THR A 459 -17.60 -34.99 -16.37
C THR A 459 -16.50 -34.48 -15.40
N ALA A 460 -16.03 -35.21 -14.39
CA ALA A 460 -15.60 -36.60 -14.42
C ALA A 460 -15.58 -37.20 -13.00
N ARG A 461 -16.42 -38.22 -12.78
CA ARG A 461 -16.18 -39.30 -11.81
C ARG A 461 -15.30 -40.32 -12.51
N GLN A 462 -14.09 -40.57 -12.03
CA GLN A 462 -13.46 -41.89 -12.03
C GLN A 462 -12.10 -41.84 -11.35
N LEU A 463 -12.06 -42.19 -10.07
CA LEU A 463 -11.14 -43.17 -9.47
C LEU A 463 -11.30 -43.10 -7.96
N LYS A 464 -12.09 -44.05 -7.47
CA LYS A 464 -12.29 -44.38 -6.06
C LYS A 464 -11.56 -45.71 -5.85
N SER A 465 -10.55 -45.71 -4.99
CA SER A 465 -10.01 -46.92 -4.35
C SER A 465 -9.48 -46.48 -2.99
N GLU A 466 -10.29 -46.63 -1.94
CA GLU A 466 -10.18 -47.71 -0.96
C GLU A 466 -8.89 -47.65 -0.12
N LEU A 467 -9.01 -47.02 1.06
CA LEU A 467 -8.18 -47.31 2.23
C LEU A 467 -9.10 -47.21 3.45
N LYS A 468 -9.57 -48.37 3.93
CA LYS A 468 -10.22 -48.51 5.24
C LYS A 468 -9.11 -48.61 6.29
N PHE A 469 -9.04 -47.65 7.21
CA PHE A 469 -8.36 -47.85 8.48
C PHE A 469 -9.40 -48.15 9.56
N LYS A 470 -9.29 -49.34 10.15
CA LYS A 470 -10.02 -49.78 11.33
C LYS A 470 -9.24 -49.31 12.56
N CYS A 471 -9.76 -48.35 13.31
CA CYS A 471 -9.21 -47.99 14.62
C CYS A 471 -9.97 -48.77 15.70
N ASP A 472 -9.38 -49.86 16.16
CA ASP A 472 -9.76 -50.51 17.41
C ASP A 472 -9.03 -49.77 18.55
N ARG A 473 -9.75 -48.88 19.26
CA ARG A 473 -9.55 -48.51 20.69
C ARG A 473 -10.47 -47.35 21.10
N ASP A 474 -11.31 -47.60 22.09
CA ASP A 474 -12.01 -46.56 22.85
C ASP A 474 -11.00 -45.71 23.62
N ILE A 475 -10.97 -44.40 23.37
CA ILE A 475 -10.11 -43.44 24.11
C ILE A 475 -11.03 -42.46 24.83
N ASP A 476 -10.92 -42.46 26.16
CA ASP A 476 -11.61 -41.55 27.09
C ASP A 476 -11.05 -40.11 26.96
N PRO A 477 -11.87 -39.13 26.53
CA PRO A 477 -11.44 -37.76 26.28
C PRO A 477 -11.14 -36.94 27.54
N SER A 478 -11.36 -37.48 28.76
CA SER A 478 -11.18 -36.73 30.01
C SER A 478 -9.73 -36.63 30.51
N LYS A 479 -8.75 -37.30 29.86
CA LYS A 479 -7.39 -37.46 30.42
C LYS A 479 -6.23 -36.85 29.61
N GLN A 480 -6.46 -36.01 28.60
CA GLN A 480 -5.36 -35.39 27.84
C GLN A 480 -5.49 -33.86 27.71
N GLY A 481 -4.39 -33.16 28.06
CA GLY A 481 -4.29 -31.70 27.98
C GLY A 481 -3.98 -31.21 26.57
N TRP A 482 -4.56 -30.05 26.22
CA TRP A 482 -4.42 -29.43 24.91
C TRP A 482 -3.26 -28.42 24.89
N GLY A 483 -2.46 -28.43 23.83
CA GLY A 483 -1.45 -27.40 23.57
C GLY A 483 -1.52 -26.94 22.12
N PHE A 484 -1.66 -25.62 21.92
CA PHE A 484 -1.67 -25.00 20.59
C PHE A 484 -0.30 -24.37 20.28
N GLY A 485 0.27 -24.71 19.12
CA GLY A 485 1.48 -24.07 18.58
C GLY A 485 1.44 -24.02 17.05
N ASP A 486 1.73 -22.84 16.50
CA ASP A 486 2.05 -22.52 15.10
C ASP A 486 1.50 -23.49 14.01
N GLY A 487 0.18 -23.66 13.94
CA GLY A 487 -0.49 -24.30 12.79
C GLY A 487 -0.51 -25.84 12.76
N TYR A 488 -0.13 -26.52 13.85
CA TYR A 488 -0.18 -27.98 13.96
C TYR A 488 -1.00 -28.45 15.16
N PHE A 489 -1.73 -29.56 14.99
CA PHE A 489 -2.33 -30.31 16.10
C PHE A 489 -1.43 -31.49 16.46
N ARG A 490 -1.19 -31.69 17.77
CA ARG A 490 -0.48 -32.85 18.32
C ARG A 490 -1.33 -33.54 19.38
N PHE A 491 -1.33 -34.86 19.37
CA PHE A 491 -2.01 -35.69 20.36
C PHE A 491 -1.04 -36.72 20.97
N GLY A 492 -1.22 -36.99 22.26
CA GLY A 492 -0.54 -38.06 22.99
C GLY A 492 0.85 -37.70 23.55
N LYS A 493 1.29 -38.53 24.50
CA LYS A 493 2.56 -38.42 25.24
C LYS A 493 3.81 -38.43 24.34
N ASP A 494 3.66 -38.84 23.08
CA ASP A 494 4.76 -39.22 22.18
C ASP A 494 5.00 -38.21 21.04
N ASN A 495 4.36 -37.04 21.06
CA ASN A 495 4.68 -35.90 20.19
C ASN A 495 4.56 -36.14 18.67
N THR A 496 3.80 -37.15 18.23
CA THR A 496 3.51 -37.42 16.82
C THR A 496 2.57 -36.38 16.21
N THR A 497 2.97 -35.80 15.07
CA THR A 497 2.18 -34.80 14.33
C THR A 497 1.23 -35.51 13.37
N ILE A 498 -0.08 -35.31 13.52
CA ILE A 498 -1.10 -36.05 12.76
C ILE A 498 -1.62 -35.26 11.53
N GLY A 499 -1.41 -33.93 11.47
CA GLY A 499 -1.78 -33.17 10.28
C GLY A 499 -1.45 -31.68 10.31
N THR A 500 -1.55 -31.06 9.13
CA THR A 500 -1.38 -29.62 8.90
C THR A 500 -2.74 -28.99 8.60
N LEU A 501 -3.05 -27.86 9.24
CA LEU A 501 -4.30 -27.15 9.07
C LEU A 501 -4.27 -26.31 7.78
N VAL A 502 -5.29 -26.44 6.92
CA VAL A 502 -5.28 -25.80 5.60
C VAL A 502 -6.31 -24.66 5.47
N GLY A 503 -7.20 -24.47 6.46
CA GLY A 503 -8.10 -23.32 6.47
C GLY A 503 -9.14 -23.36 7.59
N SER A 504 -9.77 -22.21 7.82
CA SER A 504 -10.89 -22.01 8.73
C SER A 504 -12.01 -21.29 7.99
N SER A 505 -13.21 -21.87 7.99
CA SER A 505 -14.46 -21.22 7.60
C SER A 505 -15.48 -21.44 8.71
N SER A 506 -16.39 -20.47 8.90
CA SER A 506 -17.38 -20.44 9.99
C SER A 506 -18.06 -21.79 10.22
N GLY A 507 -17.58 -22.55 11.22
CA GLY A 507 -18.19 -23.79 11.69
C GLY A 507 -17.30 -25.05 11.74
N GLY A 508 -16.06 -25.04 11.24
CA GLY A 508 -15.20 -26.23 11.36
C GLY A 508 -13.77 -26.08 10.80
N PHE A 509 -12.90 -27.02 11.17
CA PHE A 509 -11.52 -27.09 10.66
C PHE A 509 -11.37 -28.22 9.65
N TYR A 510 -10.56 -27.99 8.62
CA TYR A 510 -10.25 -29.01 7.60
C TYR A 510 -8.79 -29.42 7.66
N LEU A 511 -8.57 -30.74 7.68
CA LEU A 511 -7.25 -31.34 7.51
C LEU A 511 -6.91 -31.47 6.02
N LYS A 512 -5.61 -31.55 5.71
CA LYS A 512 -5.08 -31.66 4.32
C LYS A 512 -5.62 -32.87 3.53
N ASN A 513 -6.13 -33.90 4.21
CA ASN A 513 -6.76 -35.07 3.61
C ASN A 513 -8.29 -34.93 3.42
N GLY A 514 -8.86 -33.75 3.66
CA GLY A 514 -10.28 -33.47 3.48
C GLY A 514 -11.17 -33.84 4.69
N THR A 515 -10.59 -34.34 5.79
CA THR A 515 -11.37 -34.64 7.00
C THR A 515 -11.81 -33.34 7.68
N ARG A 516 -13.11 -33.20 7.90
CA ARG A 516 -13.74 -32.09 8.63
C ARG A 516 -13.81 -32.42 10.13
N ILE A 517 -13.40 -31.47 10.97
CA ILE A 517 -13.51 -31.53 12.43
C ILE A 517 -14.49 -30.43 12.84
N ASP A 518 -15.65 -30.84 13.34
CA ASP A 518 -16.65 -29.94 13.92
C ASP A 518 -16.35 -29.73 15.41
N VAL A 519 -16.36 -28.48 15.86
CA VAL A 519 -16.10 -28.10 17.25
C VAL A 519 -17.36 -27.50 17.84
N ASP A 520 -17.96 -28.21 18.79
CA ASP A 520 -19.21 -27.80 19.43
C ASP A 520 -18.91 -26.88 20.62
N TRP A 521 -19.25 -25.59 20.49
CA TRP A 521 -19.00 -24.60 21.53
C TRP A 521 -20.16 -24.59 22.53
N LYS A 522 -20.03 -25.30 23.65
CA LYS A 522 -20.90 -25.09 24.81
C LYS A 522 -20.42 -23.86 25.59
N GLN A 523 -21.20 -22.79 25.51
CA GLN A 523 -21.01 -21.57 26.29
C GLN A 523 -21.46 -21.87 27.74
N SER A 524 -20.52 -21.87 28.69
CA SER A 524 -20.87 -22.03 30.11
C SER A 524 -21.49 -20.73 30.62
N GLU A 525 -22.78 -20.74 30.92
CA GLU A 525 -23.45 -19.67 31.65
C GLU A 525 -22.89 -19.61 33.07
N SER A 526 -22.25 -18.50 33.43
CA SER A 526 -21.92 -18.19 34.82
C SER A 526 -23.14 -17.53 35.46
N THR A 527 -23.84 -18.28 36.32
CA THR A 527 -24.85 -17.77 37.24
C THR A 527 -24.26 -16.70 38.17
N LYS A 528 -24.97 -15.58 38.30
CA LYS A 528 -24.85 -14.63 39.41
C LYS A 528 -25.84 -15.00 40.51
#